data_AF-A0A2H9LC05-F1
#
_entry.id   AF-A0A2H9LC05-F1
#
_cell.length_a   1.000
_cell.length_b   1.000
_cell.length_c   1.000
_cell.angle_alpha   90.00
_cell.angle_beta   90.00
_cell.angle_gamma   90.00
#
_symmetry.space_group_name_H-M   'P 1'
#
loop_
_entity.id
_entity.type
_entity.pdbx_description
1 polymer ?
#
loop_
_entity_poly.entity_id
_entity_poly.type
_entity_poly.pdbx_seq_one_letter_code
_entity_poly.pdbx_strand_id
1 'polypeptide(L)' 'MAGKKPIKIDMLVTGPGGELMFKTVEVTPDNVKELLETTTDPVIKHNLKKELKNKRISF' A
#
# COMPACT_ATOMS: atom_id res chain seq x y z
N MET A 1 9.85 21.08 -6.53
CA MET A 1 9.96 19.62 -6.37
C MET A 1 8.84 18.99 -7.17
N ALA A 2 9.12 18.24 -8.24
CA ALA A 2 8.08 17.55 -8.99
C ALA A 2 7.49 16.47 -8.07
N GLY A 3 6.28 16.69 -7.56
CA GLY A 3 5.60 15.73 -6.70
C GLY A 3 5.46 14.40 -7.44
N LYS A 4 6.05 13.33 -6.90
CA LYS A 4 5.92 11.99 -7.47
C LYS A 4 4.44 11.63 -7.55
N LYS A 5 3.98 11.12 -8.71
CA LYS A 5 2.57 10.82 -8.93
C LYS A 5 2.06 9.81 -7.88
N PRO A 6 0.87 10.02 -7.30
CA PRO A 6 0.29 9.10 -6.33
C PRO A 6 0.00 7.74 -6.98
N ILE A 7 0.23 6.68 -6.21
CA ILE A 7 0.00 5.29 -6.55
C ILE A 7 -1.25 4.84 -5.80
N LYS A 8 -2.22 4.27 -6.52
CA LYS A 8 -3.38 3.60 -5.92
C LYS A 8 -3.02 2.17 -5.55
N ILE A 9 -3.20 1.77 -4.30
CA ILE A 9 -2.96 0.42 -3.80
C ILE A 9 -4.24 -0.09 -3.13
N ASP A 10 -4.71 -1.25 -3.55
CA ASP A 10 -5.85 -1.92 -2.91
C ASP A 10 -5.37 -2.72 -1.70
N MET A 11 -5.83 -2.32 -0.51
CA MET A 11 -5.49 -2.97 0.74
C MET A 11 -6.69 -3.70 1.31
N LEU A 12 -6.47 -4.95 1.74
CA LEU A 12 -7.44 -5.68 2.55
C LEU A 12 -7.38 -5.14 3.98
N VAL A 13 -8.47 -4.59 4.47
CA VAL A 13 -8.60 -4.03 5.83
C VAL A 13 -9.82 -4.63 6.52
N THR A 14 -9.82 -4.63 7.85
CA THR A 14 -11.00 -5.03 8.63
C THR A 14 -11.91 -3.82 8.80
N GLY A 15 -13.16 -3.94 8.35
CA GLY A 15 -14.20 -2.94 8.49
C GLY A 15 -14.76 -2.86 9.92
N PRO A 16 -15.62 -1.85 10.20
CA PRO A 16 -16.18 -1.63 11.55
C PRO A 16 -16.97 -2.81 12.10
N GLY A 17 -17.52 -3.66 11.23
CA GLY A 17 -18.27 -4.87 11.59
C GLY A 17 -17.43 -6.16 11.61
N GLY A 18 -16.10 -6.10 11.49
CA GLY A 18 -15.23 -7.28 11.42
C GLY A 18 -15.12 -7.92 10.04
N GLU A 19 -15.80 -7.36 9.04
CA GLU A 19 -15.74 -7.82 7.64
C GLU A 19 -14.43 -7.41 6.96
N LEU A 20 -13.91 -8.27 6.08
CA LEU A 20 -12.72 -7.96 5.29
C LEU A 20 -13.13 -7.19 4.03
N MET A 21 -12.64 -5.95 3.90
CA MET A 21 -12.95 -5.06 2.78
C MET A 21 -11.68 -4.65 2.05
N PHE A 22 -11.75 -4.54 0.73
CA PHE A 22 -10.70 -3.89 -0.04
C PHE A 22 -10.92 -2.38 -0.04
N LYS A 23 -9.91 -1.64 0.40
CA LYS A 23 -9.87 -0.18 0.36
C LYS A 23 -8.71 0.28 -0.50
N THR A 24 -9.00 1.07 -1.52
CA THR A 24 -7.97 1.73 -2.31
C THR A 24 -7.38 2.89 -1.52
N VAL A 25 -6.07 2.86 -1.29
CA VAL A 25 -5.32 3.94 -0.66
C VAL A 25 -4.42 4.60 -1.70
N GLU A 26 -4.44 5.93 -1.76
CA GLU A 26 -3.51 6.70 -2.58
C GLU A 26 -2.27 7.04 -1.74
N VAL A 27 -1.11 6.62 -2.24
CA VAL A 27 0.17 6.75 -1.54
C VAL A 27 1.24 7.21 -2.52
N THR A 28 2.11 8.12 -2.09
CA THR A 28 3.29 8.49 -2.87
C THR A 28 4.36 7.40 -2.74
N PRO A 29 5.31 7.29 -3.69
CA PRO A 29 6.41 6.33 -3.58
C PRO A 29 7.19 6.43 -2.26
N ASP A 30 7.37 7.65 -1.73
CA ASP A 30 8.09 7.88 -0.48
C ASP A 30 7.29 7.37 0.73
N ASN A 31 5.97 7.63 0.75
CA ASN A 31 5.08 7.11 1.80
C ASN A 31 4.95 5.58 1.76
N VAL A 32 5.01 4.96 0.57
CA VAL A 32 4.95 3.50 0.46
C VAL A 32 6.17 2.84 1.08
N LYS A 33 7.35 3.43 0.88
CA LYS A 33 8.57 2.94 1.51
C LYS A 33 8.45 2.98 3.04
N GLU A 34 7.98 4.09 3.58
CA GLU A 34 7.73 4.24 5.01
C GLU A 34 6.67 3.24 5.52
N LEU A 35 5.58 3.04 4.79
CA LEU A 35 4.56 2.03 5.10
C LEU A 35 5.13 0.61 5.13
N LEU A 36 6.02 0.25 4.21
CA LEU A 36 6.66 -1.08 4.19
C LEU A 36 7.62 -1.31 5.37
N GLU A 37 8.27 -0.25 5.84
CA GLU A 37 9.21 -0.27 6.97
C GLU A 37 8.47 -0.29 8.32
N THR A 38 7.36 0.44 8.43
CA THR A 38 6.57 0.59 9.67
C THR A 38 5.49 -0.46 9.86
N THR A 39 4.96 -1.05 8.77
CA THR A 39 3.94 -2.10 8.85
C THR A 39 4.51 -3.40 9.44
N THR A 40 3.92 -3.82 10.55
CA THR A 40 4.20 -5.11 11.21
C THR A 40 3.32 -6.25 10.71
N ASP A 41 2.19 -5.93 10.08
CA ASP A 41 1.27 -6.92 9.52
C ASP A 41 1.86 -7.59 8.25
N PRO A 42 2.11 -8.92 8.28
CA PRO A 42 2.73 -9.62 7.16
C PRO A 42 1.85 -9.67 5.91
N VAL A 43 0.51 -9.67 6.05
CA VAL A 43 -0.44 -9.69 4.94
C VAL A 43 -0.44 -8.35 4.22
N ILE A 44 -0.51 -7.25 4.98
CA ILE A 44 -0.44 -5.89 4.42
C ILE A 44 0.90 -5.70 3.70
N LYS A 45 2.01 -6.14 4.31
CA LYS A 45 3.35 -6.06 3.73
C LYS A 45 3.48 -6.87 2.44
N HIS A 46 2.90 -8.06 2.38
CA HIS A 46 2.87 -8.88 1.17
C HIS A 46 2.07 -8.19 0.04
N ASN A 47 0.88 -7.68 0.35
CA ASN A 47 0.01 -7.01 -0.62
C ASN A 47 0.67 -5.75 -1.19
N LEU A 48 1.28 -4.92 -0.34
CA LEU A 48 2.04 -3.74 -0.77
C LEU A 48 3.18 -4.11 -1.73
N LYS A 49 3.99 -5.12 -1.39
CA LYS A 49 5.08 -5.58 -2.26
C LYS A 49 4.57 -6.11 -3.60
N LYS A 50 3.48 -6.87 -3.59
CA LYS A 50 2.85 -7.42 -4.80
C LYS A 50 2.38 -6.29 -5.72
N GLU A 51 1.68 -5.29 -5.17
CA GLU A 51 1.17 -4.16 -5.95
C GLU A 51 2.28 -3.28 -6.54
N LEU A 52 3.34 -3.03 -5.77
CA LEU A 52 4.51 -2.30 -6.27
C LEU A 52 5.21 -3.02 -7.41
N LYS A 53 5.38 -4.35 -7.27
CA LYS A 53 5.96 -5.19 -8.32
C LYS A 53 5.09 -5.19 -9.58
N ASN A 54 3.77 -5.31 -9.43
CA ASN A 54 2.81 -5.26 -10.54
C ASN A 54 2.90 -3.94 -11.30
N LYS A 55 3.06 -2.82 -10.57
CA LYS A 55 3.17 -1.48 -11.16
C LYS A 55 4.58 -1.10 -11.61
N ARG A 56 5.55 -2.02 -11.48
CA ARG A 56 6.98 -1.82 -11.82
C ARG A 56 7.59 -0.60 -11.12
N ILE A 57 7.20 -0.38 -9.87
CA ILE A 57 7.66 0.75 -9.06
C ILE A 57 8.87 0.28 -8.26
N SER A 58 10.04 0.84 -8.59
CA SER A 58 11.29 0.68 -7.84
C SER A 58 11.64 1.99 -7.15
N PHE A 59 12.18 1.90 -5.92
CA PHE A 59 12.65 3.04 -5.14
C PHE A 59 14.15 2.92 -4.90
#